data_AF-A0A971AZA7-F1
#
_entry.id   AF-A0A971AZA7-F1
#
_cell.length_a   1.000
_cell.length_b   1.000
_cell.length_c   1.000
_cell.angle_alpha   90.00
_cell.angle_beta   90.00
_cell.angle_gamma   90.00
#
_symmetry.space_group_name_H-M   'P 1'
#
loop_
_entity.id
_entity.type
_entity.pdbx_description
1 polymer ?
#
loop_
_entity_poly.entity_id
_entity_poly.type
_entity_poly.pdbx_seq_one_letter_code
_entity_poly.pdbx_strand_id
1 'polypeptide(L)'
;MGLSFKLGKEVEAEHQTITRYPLSVFDFVLPFTVTETQTREYTPFTVTYTPTQAADTARARIYSELYTNFPDAEIITKSETIENEENAVKVSVKFTFTADIAKTVPFGGV
;
A
#
# COMPACT_ATOMS: atom_id res chain seq x y z
N MET A 1 -27.20 4.39 5.62
CA MET A 1 -26.45 5.29 4.71
C MET A 1 -25.01 4.85 4.73
N GLY A 2 -24.47 4.38 3.61
CA GLY A 2 -23.08 3.93 3.49
C GLY A 2 -22.25 5.01 2.81
N LEU A 3 -21.04 5.26 3.32
CA LEU A 3 -20.13 6.28 2.79
C LEU A 3 -19.24 5.61 1.73
N SER A 4 -19.31 6.09 0.49
CA SER A 4 -18.45 5.62 -0.60
C SER A 4 -17.17 6.43 -0.62
N PHE A 5 -16.05 5.82 -0.23
CA PHE A 5 -14.73 6.41 -0.37
C PHE A 5 -14.01 5.77 -1.55
N LYS A 6 -13.55 6.59 -2.51
CA LYS A 6 -12.65 6.12 -3.56
C LYS A 6 -11.25 5.98 -2.97
N LEU A 7 -10.93 4.82 -2.41
CA LEU A 7 -9.54 4.43 -2.19
C LEU A 7 -8.99 3.77 -3.47
N GLY A 8 -9.02 4.52 -4.57
CA GLY A 8 -8.28 4.18 -5.77
C GLY A 8 -6.85 4.61 -5.54
N LYS A 9 -6.01 3.69 -5.06
CA LYS A 9 -4.57 3.83 -5.25
C LYS A 9 -4.39 3.92 -6.76
N GLU A 10 -3.97 5.07 -7.29
CA GLU A 10 -3.36 5.17 -8.61
C GLU A 10 -2.13 4.25 -8.57
N VAL A 11 -2.36 2.96 -8.80
CA VAL A 11 -1.31 2.03 -9.15
C VAL A 11 -1.28 2.07 -10.67
N GLU A 12 -0.69 3.15 -11.19
CA GLU A 12 -0.14 3.12 -12.53
C GLU A 12 0.98 2.06 -12.55
N ALA A 13 0.59 0.83 -12.82
CA ALA A 13 1.48 -0.18 -13.34
C ALA A 13 0.61 -1.25 -13.98
N GLU A 14 0.30 -1.09 -15.27
CA GLU A 14 0.00 -2.23 -16.12
C GLU A 14 1.15 -3.23 -15.97
N HIS A 15 0.96 -4.27 -15.17
CA HIS A 15 1.96 -5.31 -15.03
C HIS A 15 1.82 -6.24 -16.24
N GLN A 16 2.53 -5.92 -17.32
CA GLN A 16 2.63 -6.77 -18.49
C GLN A 16 3.78 -7.75 -18.29
N THR A 17 3.49 -9.05 -18.31
CA THR A 17 4.53 -10.09 -18.31
C THR A 17 4.64 -10.68 -19.70
N ILE A 18 5.82 -10.58 -20.31
CA ILE A 18 6.10 -11.12 -21.63
C ILE A 18 6.95 -12.38 -21.47
N THR A 19 6.39 -13.54 -21.81
CA THR A 19 7.10 -14.81 -21.82
C THR A 19 7.39 -15.20 -23.26
N ARG A 20 8.64 -15.55 -23.56
CA ARG A 20 9.05 -16.01 -24.89
C ARG A 20 9.58 -17.43 -24.79
N TYR A 21 9.05 -18.32 -25.60
CA TYR A 21 9.53 -19.69 -25.67
C TYR A 21 9.61 -20.16 -27.13
N PRO A 22 10.59 -21.02 -27.46
CA PRO A 22 10.70 -21.57 -28.80
C PRO A 22 9.55 -22.54 -29.05
N LEU A 23 8.97 -22.48 -30.26
CA LEU A 23 7.92 -23.43 -30.65
C LEU A 23 8.55 -24.81 -30.85
N SER A 24 7.98 -25.85 -30.24
CA SER A 24 8.40 -27.24 -30.49
C SER A 24 7.22 -28.12 -30.87
N VAL A 25 7.46 -29.04 -31.81
CA VAL A 25 6.48 -30.03 -32.26
C VAL A 25 7.20 -31.37 -32.37
N PHE A 26 6.72 -32.40 -31.66
CA PHE A 26 7.37 -33.73 -31.57
C PHE A 26 8.87 -33.65 -31.25
N ASP A 27 9.25 -32.87 -30.22
CA ASP A 27 10.64 -32.64 -29.79
C ASP A 27 11.58 -31.95 -30.80
N PHE A 28 11.07 -31.50 -31.96
CA PHE A 28 11.81 -30.62 -32.87
C PHE A 28 11.58 -29.16 -32.53
N VAL A 29 12.65 -28.42 -32.25
CA VAL A 29 12.61 -26.97 -32.03
C VAL A 29 12.54 -26.26 -33.38
N LEU A 30 11.47 -25.50 -33.59
CA LEU A 30 11.24 -24.74 -34.81
C LEU A 30 11.96 -23.38 -34.73
N PRO A 31 12.37 -22.79 -35.87
CA PRO A 31 13.05 -21.48 -35.89
C PRO A 31 12.11 -20.29 -35.61
N PHE A 32 10.98 -20.55 -34.98
CA PHE A 32 9.95 -19.57 -34.64
C PHE A 32 9.80 -19.50 -33.12
N THR A 33 9.67 -18.28 -32.61
CA THR A 33 9.50 -18.01 -31.18
C THR A 33 8.08 -17.54 -30.92
N VAL A 34 7.42 -18.14 -29.94
CA VAL A 34 6.12 -17.66 -29.46
C VAL A 34 6.34 -16.60 -28.40
N THR A 35 5.60 -15.50 -28.51
CA THR A 35 5.54 -14.47 -27.49
C THR A 35 4.15 -14.50 -26.87
N GLU A 36 4.08 -14.82 -25.58
CA GLU A 36 2.87 -14.73 -24.78
C GLU A 36 2.93 -13.45 -23.95
N THR A 37 1.97 -12.56 -24.17
CA THR A 37 1.81 -11.33 -23.39
C THR A 37 0.64 -11.52 -22.44
N GLN A 38 0.93 -11.56 -21.15
CA GLN A 38 -0.10 -11.56 -20.12
C GLN A 38 -0.32 -10.13 -19.62
N THR A 39 -1.52 -9.61 -19.86
CA THR A 39 -1.95 -8.29 -19.39
C THR A 39 -2.88 -8.48 -18.18
N ARG A 40 -2.52 -7.87 -17.06
CA ARG A 40 -3.43 -7.75 -15.91
C ARG A 40 -4.15 -6.42 -15.96
N GLU A 41 -5.44 -6.45 -16.28
CA GLU A 41 -6.31 -5.27 -16.14
C GLU A 41 -6.71 -5.10 -14.67
N TYR A 42 -6.32 -3.96 -14.10
CA TYR A 42 -6.77 -3.56 -12.77
C TYR A 42 -8.08 -2.79 -12.90
N THR A 43 -9.20 -3.41 -12.53
CA THR A 43 -10.48 -2.71 -12.43
C THR A 43 -10.58 -2.00 -11.08
N PRO A 44 -10.64 -0.66 -11.03
CA PRO A 44 -10.83 0.05 -9.78
C PRO A 44 -12.23 -0.25 -9.23
N PHE A 45 -12.30 -0.93 -8.09
CA PHE A 45 -13.55 -1.17 -7.37
C PHE A 45 -13.75 -0.09 -6.30
N THR A 46 -14.98 0.41 -6.18
CA THR A 46 -15.35 1.33 -5.10
C THR A 46 -15.85 0.51 -3.93
N VAL A 47 -15.18 0.59 -2.78
CA VAL A 47 -15.61 -0.06 -1.53
C VAL A 47 -16.42 0.94 -0.73
N THR A 48 -17.65 0.58 -0.39
CA THR A 48 -18.45 1.34 0.57
C THR A 48 -18.02 0.93 1.97
N TYR A 49 -17.44 1.86 2.73
CA TYR A 49 -17.06 1.62 4.12
C TYR A 49 -18.18 2.05 5.05
N THR A 50 -18.37 1.30 6.13
CA THR A 50 -19.10 1.85 7.29
C THR A 50 -18.26 2.96 7.93
N PRO A 51 -18.87 3.93 8.63
CA PRO A 51 -18.12 4.98 9.32
C PRO A 51 -17.04 4.44 10.26
N THR A 52 -17.32 3.30 10.92
CA THR A 52 -16.35 2.59 11.76
C THR A 52 -15.17 2.04 10.97
N GLN A 53 -15.42 1.38 9.84
CA GLN A 53 -14.35 0.87 8.98
C GLN A 53 -13.51 1.98 8.34
N ALA A 54 -14.13 3.11 7.99
CA ALA A 54 -13.43 4.29 7.50
C ALA A 54 -12.48 4.84 8.57
N ALA A 55 -12.95 4.94 9.83
CA ALA A 55 -12.13 5.38 10.94
C ALA A 55 -10.97 4.42 11.23
N ASP A 56 -11.21 3.12 11.24
CA ASP A 56 -10.17 2.12 11.50
C ASP A 56 -9.12 2.06 10.38
N THR A 57 -9.55 2.24 9.12
CA THR A 57 -8.62 2.36 7.98
C THR A 57 -7.76 3.63 8.09
N ALA A 58 -8.36 4.77 8.48
CA ALA A 58 -7.64 6.01 8.70
C ALA A 58 -6.61 5.86 9.84
N ARG A 59 -7.00 5.24 10.95
CA ARG A 59 -6.08 4.92 12.07
C ARG A 59 -4.92 4.08 11.60
N ALA A 60 -5.18 2.96 10.93
CA ALA A 60 -4.15 2.04 10.45
C ALA A 60 -3.14 2.77 9.55
N ARG A 61 -3.64 3.64 8.65
CA ARG A 61 -2.78 4.43 7.77
C ARG A 61 -1.89 5.41 8.56
N ILE A 62 -2.44 6.12 9.53
CA ILE A 62 -1.69 7.02 10.40
C ILE A 62 -0.56 6.29 11.15
N TYR A 63 -0.84 5.11 11.73
CA TYR A 63 0.21 4.31 12.39
C TYR A 63 1.25 3.80 11.40
N SER A 64 0.82 3.37 10.21
CA SER A 64 1.75 2.89 9.19
C SER A 64 2.73 3.99 8.76
N GLU A 65 2.25 5.23 8.62
CA GLU A 65 3.09 6.39 8.30
C GLU A 65 4.03 6.75 9.46
N LEU A 66 3.56 6.68 10.71
CA LEU A 66 4.41 6.92 11.88
C LEU A 66 5.60 5.94 11.93
N TYR A 67 5.33 4.63 11.85
CA TYR A 67 6.38 3.61 11.93
C TYR A 67 7.22 3.48 10.65
N THR A 68 6.71 3.93 9.50
CA THR A 68 7.54 4.03 8.29
C THR A 68 8.62 5.10 8.45
N ASN A 69 8.28 6.24 9.07
CA ASN A 69 9.22 7.35 9.27
C ASN A 69 10.08 7.18 10.52
N PHE A 70 9.55 6.55 11.56
CA PHE A 70 10.20 6.34 12.85
C PHE A 70 9.98 4.88 13.31
N PRO A 71 10.80 3.92 12.80
CA PRO A 71 10.58 2.48 13.03
C PRO A 71 10.63 2.06 14.50
N ASP A 72 11.37 2.80 15.29
CA ASP A 72 11.62 2.61 16.72
C ASP A 72 10.82 3.58 17.58
N ALA A 73 9.79 4.23 17.03
CA ALA A 73 8.94 5.16 17.77
C ALA A 73 8.26 4.49 18.97
N GLU A 74 8.53 5.00 20.16
CA GLU A 74 7.83 4.66 21.39
C GLU A 74 6.79 5.74 21.69
N ILE A 75 5.50 5.38 21.65
CA ILE A 75 4.40 6.30 21.87
C ILE A 75 4.20 6.52 23.37
N ILE A 76 4.41 7.74 23.83
CA ILE A 76 4.24 8.14 25.24
C ILE A 76 2.79 8.53 25.53
N THR A 77 2.16 9.28 24.62
CA THR A 77 0.79 9.76 24.80
C THR A 77 0.07 9.82 23.47
N LYS A 78 -1.21 9.47 23.50
CA LYS A 78 -2.11 9.55 22.35
C LYS A 78 -3.38 10.31 22.74
N SER A 79 -3.76 11.27 21.91
CA SER A 79 -5.11 11.85 21.93
C SER A 79 -5.74 11.66 20.56
N GLU A 80 -7.02 11.30 20.53
CA GLU A 80 -7.74 10.99 19.31
C GLU A 80 -9.08 11.71 19.29
N THR A 81 -9.38 12.33 18.15
CA THR A 81 -10.64 13.00 17.88
C THR A 81 -11.23 12.45 16.59
N ILE A 82 -12.50 12.04 16.65
CA ILE A 82 -13.26 11.56 15.49
C ILE A 82 -14.41 12.53 15.26
N GLU A 83 -14.42 13.16 14.10
CA GLU A 83 -15.48 14.04 13.63
C GLU A 83 -16.24 13.31 12.51
N ASN A 84 -17.54 13.07 12.73
CA ASN A 84 -18.43 12.55 11.70
C ASN A 84 -19.06 13.75 10.98
N GLU A 85 -18.70 13.94 9.72
CA GLU A 85 -19.32 14.91 8.82
C GLU A 85 -20.41 14.22 7.98
N GLU A 86 -21.29 15.00 7.32
CA GLU A 86 -22.44 14.46 6.58
C GLU A 86 -22.08 13.36 5.58
N ASN A 87 -20.90 13.44 4.95
CA ASN A 87 -20.41 12.47 3.96
C ASN A 87 -18.95 12.04 4.18
N ALA A 88 -18.37 12.31 5.34
CA ALA A 88 -16.98 11.98 5.62
C ALA A 88 -16.75 11.62 7.09
N VAL A 89 -15.72 10.83 7.35
CA VAL A 89 -15.23 10.60 8.70
C VAL A 89 -13.83 11.18 8.75
N LYS A 90 -13.63 12.16 9.62
CA LYS A 90 -12.33 12.79 9.84
C LYS A 90 -11.77 12.29 11.17
N VAL A 91 -10.66 11.56 11.07
CA VAL A 91 -9.93 11.06 12.23
C VAL A 91 -8.66 11.88 12.40
N SER A 92 -8.51 12.51 13.56
CA SER A 92 -7.31 13.26 13.94
C SER A 92 -6.66 12.56 15.14
N VAL A 93 -5.40 12.16 14.99
CA VAL A 93 -4.63 11.55 16.08
C VAL A 93 -3.40 12.41 16.38
N LYS A 94 -3.23 12.78 17.64
CA LYS A 94 -2.06 13.48 18.14
C LYS A 94 -1.21 12.50 18.93
N PHE A 95 0.02 12.28 18.48
CA PHE A 95 1.01 11.46 19.17
C PHE A 95 2.08 12.33 19.83
N THR A 96 2.45 11.95 21.04
CA THR A 96 3.72 12.30 21.64
C THR A 96 4.55 11.02 21.67
N PHE A 97 5.72 11.01 21.04
CA PHE A 97 6.57 9.83 20.95
C PHE A 97 8.05 10.18 21.06
N THR A 98 8.87 9.18 21.34
CA THR A 98 10.34 9.25 21.30
C THR A 98 10.85 8.29 20.24
N ALA A 99 11.84 8.71 19.45
CA ALA A 99 12.49 7.87 18.44
C ALA A 99 13.97 8.25 18.34
N ASP A 100 14.83 7.28 18.02
CA ASP A 100 16.24 7.51 17.73
C ASP A 100 16.40 7.94 16.26
N ILE A 101 16.54 9.25 16.06
CA ILE A 101 16.70 9.85 14.73
C ILE A 101 18.13 9.72 14.18
N ALA A 102 19.07 9.19 14.96
CA ALA A 102 20.48 9.13 14.61
C ALA A 102 21.12 7.85 15.14
N LYS A 103 20.61 6.70 14.71
CA LYS A 103 21.25 5.41 14.94
C LYS A 103 22.55 5.34 14.14
N THR A 104 23.63 5.85 14.73
CA THR A 104 24.96 5.83 14.12
C THR A 104 25.47 4.39 14.09
N VAL A 105 25.54 3.82 12.88
CA VAL A 105 26.30 2.59 12.66
C VAL A 105 27.77 2.96 12.88
N PRO A 106 28.51 2.31 13.79
CA PRO A 106 29.92 2.59 13.94
C PRO A 106 30.60 2.40 12.59
N PHE A 107 31.47 3.35 12.21
CA PHE A 107 32.38 3.19 11.07
C PHE A 107 33.34 2.02 11.38
N GLY A 108 32.89 0.80 11.11
CA GLY A 108 33.72 -0.38 11.04
C GLY A 108 34.52 -0.32 9.76
N GLY A 109 35.59 0.48 9.78
CA GLY A 109 36.63 0.44 8.76
C GLY A 109 37.38 -0.89 8.86
N VAL A 110 37.38 -1.61 7.73
CA VAL A 110 38.26 -2.75 7.43
C VAL A 110 39.71 -2.26 7.37
#